data_AF-A0A6N2EJ76-F1
#
_entry.id   AF-A0A6N2EJ76-F1
#
_cell.length_a   1.000
_cell.length_b   1.000
_cell.length_c   1.000
_cell.angle_alpha   90.00
_cell.angle_beta   90.00
_cell.angle_gamma   90.00
#
_symmetry.space_group_name_H-M   'P 1'
#
loop_
_entity.id
_entity.type
_entity.pdbx_description
1 polymer ?
#
loop_
_entity_poly.entity_id
_entity_poly.type
_entity_poly.pdbx_seq_one_letter_code
_entity_poly.pdbx_strand_id
1 'polypeptide(L)' 'MTSATRTCTIGTGPSALTIGPGHAPVIIAGPCVLESLEMGMAVGEAVRDACREAGLGFVFKASFDKANR' A
#
# COMPACT_ATOMS: atom_id res chain seq x y z
N MET A 1 20.54 26.06 0.52
CA MET A 1 19.16 25.80 1.00
C MET A 1 18.99 24.30 1.09
N THR A 2 19.22 23.71 2.26
CA THR A 2 19.01 22.27 2.48
C THR A 2 17.51 22.05 2.66
N SER A 3 16.83 21.60 1.59
CA SER A 3 15.45 21.14 1.69
C SER A 3 15.44 19.95 2.65
N ALA A 4 14.81 20.09 3.81
CA ALA A 4 14.70 18.99 4.77
C ALA A 4 13.96 17.82 4.10
N THR A 5 14.64 16.69 3.96
CA THR A 5 14.08 15.47 3.41
C THR A 5 12.90 15.04 4.29
N ARG A 6 11.68 15.07 3.73
CA ARG A 6 10.47 14.67 4.44
C ARG A 6 10.22 13.19 4.22
N THR A 7 10.11 12.45 5.32
CA THR A 7 9.68 11.05 5.34
C THR A 7 8.38 10.92 6.12
N CYS A 8 7.58 9.91 5.78
CA CYS A 8 6.36 9.53 6.50
C CYS A 8 6.41 8.03 6.78
N THR A 9 6.18 7.63 8.03
CA THR A 9 6.08 6.21 8.40
C THR A 9 4.61 5.83 8.55
N ILE A 10 4.22 4.74 7.92
CA ILE A 10 2.87 4.16 7.99
C ILE A 10 2.92 2.75 8.57
N GLY A 11 1.82 2.31 9.18
CA GLY A 11 1.72 1.00 9.83
C GLY A 11 2.43 0.94 11.19
N THR A 12 2.47 -0.25 11.79
CA THR A 12 3.11 -0.51 13.08
C THR A 12 3.82 -1.86 13.07
N GLY A 13 4.79 -2.01 13.99
CA GLY A 13 5.54 -3.27 14.15
C GLY A 13 6.40 -3.62 12.93
N PRO A 14 6.63 -4.92 12.65
CA PRO A 14 7.52 -5.37 11.58
C PRO A 14 6.99 -5.06 10.17
N SER A 15 5.72 -4.66 10.04
CA SER A 15 5.08 -4.30 8.78
C SER A 15 5.12 -2.79 8.49
N ALA A 16 5.76 -1.99 9.35
CA ALA A 16 5.84 -0.55 9.14
C ALA A 16 6.65 -0.20 7.89
N LEU A 17 6.18 0.78 7.11
CA LEU A 17 6.83 1.25 5.88
C LEU A 17 7.21 2.72 6.03
N THR A 18 8.42 3.08 5.60
CA THR A 18 8.88 4.47 5.51
C THR A 18 8.84 4.93 4.06
N ILE A 19 8.10 6.03 3.82
CA ILE A 19 7.90 6.65 2.51
C ILE A 19 8.69 7.95 2.46
N GLY A 20 9.56 8.10 1.46
CA GLY A 20 10.31 9.32 1.22
C GLY A 20 11.63 9.05 0.50
N PRO A 21 12.44 10.10 0.25
CA PRO A 21 13.72 9.95 -0.44
C PRO A 21 14.66 8.97 0.27
N GLY A 22 15.34 8.11 -0.50
CA GLY A 22 16.24 7.08 0.03
C GLY A 22 15.58 5.76 0.41
N HIS A 23 14.25 5.63 0.26
CA HIS A 23 13.51 4.40 0.51
C HIS A 23 12.91 3.82 -0.78
N ALA A 24 12.63 2.52 -0.79
CA ALA A 24 11.94 1.87 -1.89
C ALA A 24 10.54 2.48 -2.08
N PRO A 25 10.04 2.58 -3.33
CA PRO A 25 8.66 3.00 -3.57
C PRO A 25 7.65 2.11 -2.84
N VAL A 26 6.55 2.73 -2.40
CA VAL A 26 5.42 2.02 -1.81
C VAL A 26 4.24 2.05 -2.77
N ILE A 27 3.68 0.89 -3.06
CA ILE A 27 2.54 0.73 -3.96
C ILE A 27 1.25 0.74 -3.13
N ILE A 28 0.30 1.59 -3.53
CA ILE A 28 -1.07 1.57 -2.99
C ILE A 28 -1.97 0.96 -4.06
N ALA A 29 -2.44 -0.25 -3.84
CA ALA A 29 -3.20 -0.99 -4.84
C ALA A 29 -4.23 -1.94 -4.23
N GLY A 30 -5.21 -2.31 -5.04
CA GLY A 30 -6.32 -3.20 -4.70
C GLY A 30 -7.53 -2.91 -5.59
N PRO A 31 -8.66 -3.58 -5.34
CA PRO A 31 -9.85 -3.43 -6.17
C PRO A 31 -10.44 -2.01 -6.02
N CYS A 32 -11.20 -1.56 -7.03
CA CYS A 32 -11.86 -0.27 -6.98
C CYS A 32 -12.82 -0.19 -5.77
N VAL A 33 -13.63 -1.23 -5.59
CA VAL A 33 -14.60 -1.42 -4.49
C VAL A 33 -14.34 -2.78 -3.82
N LEU A 34 -14.54 -2.87 -2.51
CA LEU A 34 -14.46 -4.13 -1.78
C LEU A 34 -15.78 -4.90 -1.90
N GLU A 35 -15.90 -5.74 -2.93
CA GLU A 35 -17.13 -6.50 -3.22
C GLU A 35 -17.35 -7.67 -2.25
N SER A 36 -16.27 -8.32 -1.82
CA SER A 36 -16.31 -9.38 -0.81
C SER A 36 -14.97 -9.48 -0.09
N LEU A 37 -14.97 -10.08 1.10
CA LEU A 37 -13.75 -10.36 1.85
C LEU A 37 -12.84 -11.32 1.07
N GLU A 38 -13.40 -12.37 0.47
CA GLU A 38 -12.66 -13.38 -0.28
C GLU A 38 -11.91 -12.76 -1.46
N MET A 39 -12.59 -11.95 -2.28
CA MET A 39 -11.96 -11.26 -3.40
C MET A 39 -10.89 -10.28 -2.91
N GLY A 40 -11.19 -9.53 -1.84
CA GLY A 40 -10.23 -8.58 -1.26
C GLY A 40 -8.95 -9.26 -0.77
N MET A 41 -9.08 -10.40 -0.08
CA MET A 41 -7.94 -11.20 0.39
C MET A 41 -7.14 -11.76 -0.78
N ALA A 42 -7.81 -12.36 -1.78
CA ALA A 42 -7.14 -12.93 -2.95
C ALA A 42 -6.31 -11.87 -3.70
N VAL A 43 -6.87 -10.68 -3.93
CA VAL A 43 -6.14 -9.56 -4.56
C VAL A 43 -5.02 -9.05 -3.66
N GLY A 44 -5.28 -8.87 -2.36
CA GLY A 44 -4.30 -8.37 -1.41
C GLY A 44 -3.08 -9.28 -1.29
N GLU A 45 -3.27 -10.59 -1.22
CA GLU A 45 -2.19 -11.58 -1.17
C GLU A 45 -1.37 -11.60 -2.44
N ALA A 46 -2.02 -11.64 -3.61
CA ALA A 46 -1.32 -11.65 -4.90
C ALA A 46 -0.45 -10.41 -5.10
N VAL A 47 -0.98 -9.22 -4.77
CA VAL A 47 -0.22 -7.96 -4.94
C VAL A 47 0.86 -7.81 -3.87
N ARG A 48 0.61 -8.23 -2.63
CA ARG A 48 1.62 -8.27 -1.57
C ARG A 48 2.82 -9.10 -2.00
N ASP A 49 2.58 -10.31 -2.51
CA ASP A 49 3.64 -11.23 -2.88
C ASP A 49 4.44 -10.71 -4.08
N ALA A 50 3.75 -10.16 -5.10
CA ALA A 50 4.41 -9.49 -6.22
C ALA A 50 5.25 -8.27 -5.80
N CYS A 51 4.75 -7.44 -4.89
CA CYS A 51 5.52 -6.31 -4.37
C CYS A 51 6.74 -6.80 -3.59
N ARG A 52 6.59 -7.82 -2.73
CA ARG A 52 7.70 -8.40 -1.98
C ARG A 52 8.80 -8.93 -2.90
N GLU A 53 8.45 -9.63 -3.96
CA GLU A 53 9.39 -10.12 -4.98
C GLU A 53 10.13 -8.99 -5.69
N ALA A 54 9.47 -7.85 -5.90
CA ALA A 54 10.06 -6.65 -6.51
C ALA A 54 10.86 -5.76 -5.54
N GLY A 55 10.94 -6.09 -4.24
CA GLY A 55 11.50 -5.19 -3.20
C GLY A 55 10.60 -3.97 -2.91
N LEU A 56 9.34 -4.08 -3.30
CA LEU A 56 8.18 -3.20 -3.15
C LEU A 56 7.67 -3.05 -1.71
N GLY A 57 7.42 -1.85 -1.20
CA GLY A 57 6.44 -1.69 -0.12
C GLY A 57 5.01 -1.77 -0.65
N PHE A 58 4.05 -2.25 0.15
CA PHE A 58 2.66 -2.40 -0.28
C PHE A 58 1.64 -1.96 0.77
N VAL A 59 0.62 -1.22 0.33
CA VAL A 59 -0.57 -0.84 1.09
C VAL A 59 -1.79 -1.29 0.31
N PHE A 60 -2.57 -2.20 0.89
CA PHE A 60 -3.85 -2.59 0.31
C PHE A 60 -4.84 -1.42 0.37
N LYS A 61 -5.52 -1.15 -0.74
CA LYS A 61 -6.60 -0.17 -0.82
C LYS A 61 -7.81 -0.75 -1.54
N ALA A 62 -8.98 -0.56 -0.94
CA ALA A 62 -10.27 -0.74 -1.58
C ALA A 62 -11.24 0.32 -1.05
N SER A 63 -12.22 0.74 -1.86
CA SER A 63 -13.30 1.60 -1.36
C SER A 63 -14.41 0.72 -0.79
N PHE A 64 -14.91 1.03 0.42
CA PHE A 64 -16.10 0.37 0.96
C PHE A 64 -17.38 0.86 0.24
N ASP A 65 -17.46 2.17 0.04
CA ASP A 65 -18.54 2.83 -0.68
C ASP A 65 -17.98 3.83 -1.71
N LYS A 66 -18.79 4.17 -2.71
CA LYS A 66 -18.49 5.18 -3.75
C LYS A 66 -19.58 6.24 -3.71
N ALA A 67 -19.31 7.31 -2.97
CA ALA A 67 -20.20 8.45 -2.76
C ALA A 67 -20.56 9.26 -4.03
N ASN A 68 -20.05 8.86 -5.20
CA ASN A 68 -20.28 9.49 -6.49
C ASN A 68 -21.08 8.59 -7.46
N ARG A 69 -21.80 7.60 -6.92
CA ARG A 69 -22.87 6.89 -7.63
C ARG A 69 -24.19 7.63 -7.50
#